data_AF-A0A8B8N5N0-F1
#
_entry.id   AF-A0A8B8N5N0-F1
#
_cell.length_a   1.000
_cell.length_b   1.000
_cell.length_c   1.000
_cell.angle_alpha   90.00
_cell.angle_beta   90.00
_cell.angle_gamma   90.00
#
_symmetry.space_group_name_H-M   'P 1'
#
loop_
_entity.id
_entity.type
_entity.pdbx_description
1 polymer ?
#
loop_
_entity_poly.entity_id
_entity_poly.type
_entity_poly.pdbx_seq_one_letter_code
_entity_poly.pdbx_strand_id
1 'polypeptide(L)'
;MGSALVHGFAGYFDATLYKDIHLGIEPSVATPNMFSWFPIFFPLRTPVCVHPGSPLEVHFWRCVGSMKVWYEWCVTSPSPSAVHNSNGRSYWVGL
;
A
#
# COMPACT_ATOMS: atom_id res chain seq x y z
N MET A 1 -3.97 -17.50 -19.86
CA MET A 1 -3.69 -16.58 -18.74
C MET A 1 -2.26 -16.06 -18.92
N GLY A 2 -2.05 -14.75 -18.86
CA GLY A 2 -0.73 -14.13 -19.08
C GLY A 2 -0.04 -13.75 -17.77
N SER A 3 1.28 -13.62 -17.82
CA SER A 3 2.06 -12.98 -16.74
C SER A 3 1.76 -11.49 -16.66
N ALA A 4 1.95 -10.90 -15.48
CA ALA A 4 1.79 -9.48 -15.23
C ALA A 4 3.09 -8.86 -14.67
N LEU A 5 3.31 -7.58 -14.94
CA LEU A 5 4.33 -6.77 -14.27
C LEU A 5 3.68 -5.93 -13.17
N VAL A 6 4.07 -6.18 -11.92
CA VAL A 6 3.61 -5.45 -10.75
C VAL A 6 4.55 -4.28 -10.50
N HIS A 7 4.01 -3.07 -10.54
CA HIS A 7 4.77 -1.82 -10.40
C HIS A 7 4.67 -1.21 -8.99
N GLY A 8 3.75 -1.70 -8.17
CA GLY A 8 3.45 -1.17 -6.85
C GLY A 8 2.07 -1.57 -6.37
N PHE A 9 1.62 -0.92 -5.31
CA PHE A 9 0.38 -1.24 -4.62
C PHE A 9 -0.50 0.01 -4.49
N ALA A 10 -1.78 -0.13 -4.83
CA ALA A 10 -2.78 0.88 -4.54
C ALA A 10 -3.24 0.72 -3.07
N GLY A 11 -3.21 1.81 -2.32
CA GLY A 11 -3.73 1.88 -0.97
C GLY A 11 -5.06 2.61 -0.95
N TYR A 12 -6.01 2.03 -0.23
CA TYR A 12 -7.34 2.57 0.03
C TYR A 12 -7.57 2.57 1.53
N PHE A 13 -8.67 3.19 1.97
CA PHE A 13 -9.13 3.07 3.35
C PHE A 13 -10.65 2.96 3.39
N ASP A 14 -11.13 2.42 4.50
CA ASP A 14 -12.51 2.44 4.93
C ASP A 14 -12.56 2.77 6.42
N ALA A 15 -13.50 3.61 6.83
CA ALA A 15 -13.63 4.08 8.20
C ALA A 15 -15.09 4.10 8.64
N THR A 16 -15.42 3.38 9.71
CA THR A 16 -16.71 3.51 10.39
C THR A 16 -16.70 4.76 11.25
N LEU A 17 -17.56 5.72 10.92
CA LEU A 17 -17.70 6.98 11.66
C LEU A 17 -18.56 6.78 12.91
N TYR A 18 -19.74 6.18 12.74
CA TYR A 18 -20.65 5.83 13.84
C TYR A 18 -21.69 4.83 13.36
N LYS A 19 -21.83 3.71 14.07
CA LYS A 19 -22.76 2.62 13.70
C LYS A 19 -22.55 2.19 12.24
N ASP A 20 -23.56 2.36 11.39
CA ASP A 20 -23.61 2.01 9.98
C ASP A 20 -23.13 3.14 9.05
N ILE A 21 -22.73 4.29 9.60
CA ILE A 21 -22.17 5.39 8.83
C ILE A 21 -20.69 5.12 8.58
N HIS A 22 -20.30 4.94 7.31
CA HIS A 22 -18.91 4.76 6.89
C HIS A 22 -18.45 5.81 5.87
N LEU A 23 -17.13 5.94 5.75
CA LEU A 23 -16.44 6.79 4.79
C LEU A 23 -15.22 6.05 4.24
N GLY A 24 -15.15 5.82 2.94
CA GLY A 24 -14.06 5.04 2.35
C GLY A 24 -13.92 5.21 0.84
N ILE A 25 -12.71 4.94 0.35
CA ILE A 25 -12.36 4.91 -1.07
C ILE A 25 -12.09 3.48 -1.59
N GLU A 26 -12.28 2.46 -0.76
CA GLU A 26 -12.13 1.07 -1.19
C GLU A 26 -13.11 0.79 -2.34
N PRO A 27 -12.66 0.30 -3.51
CA PRO A 27 -13.50 0.22 -4.71
C PRO A 27 -14.82 -0.55 -4.59
N SER A 28 -14.89 -1.58 -3.74
CA SER A 28 -16.10 -2.40 -3.56
C SER A 28 -17.15 -1.75 -2.64
N VAL A 29 -16.74 -0.85 -1.73
CA VAL A 29 -17.63 -0.18 -0.75
C VAL A 29 -17.51 1.35 -0.75
N ALA A 30 -16.95 1.93 -1.80
CA ALA A 30 -16.65 3.36 -1.88
C ALA A 30 -17.86 4.24 -1.59
N THR A 31 -17.65 5.30 -0.80
CA THR A 31 -18.69 6.29 -0.52
C THR A 31 -19.03 7.06 -1.81
N PRO A 32 -20.30 7.05 -2.27
CA PRO A 32 -20.70 7.74 -3.49
C PRO A 32 -20.39 9.25 -3.42
N ASN A 33 -19.90 9.80 -4.53
CA ASN A 33 -19.59 11.23 -4.68
C ASN A 33 -18.54 11.77 -3.69
N MET A 34 -17.68 10.91 -3.12
CA MET A 34 -16.56 11.35 -2.29
C MET A 34 -15.31 11.56 -3.16
N PHE A 35 -15.01 12.83 -3.47
CA PHE A 35 -13.84 13.23 -4.28
C PHE A 35 -12.71 13.85 -3.46
N SER A 36 -12.81 13.81 -2.13
CA SER A 36 -11.84 14.41 -1.20
C SER A 36 -10.54 13.61 -1.06
N TRP A 37 -10.57 12.32 -1.41
CA TRP A 37 -9.42 11.42 -1.30
C TRP A 37 -9.26 10.60 -2.57
N PHE A 38 -8.04 10.58 -3.09
CA PHE A 38 -7.64 9.66 -4.15
C PHE A 38 -6.81 8.51 -3.56
N PRO A 39 -6.74 7.35 -4.24
CA PRO A 39 -5.91 6.23 -3.79
C PRO A 39 -4.44 6.63 -3.67
N ILE A 40 -3.77 6.14 -2.65
CA ILE A 40 -2.31 6.29 -2.52
C ILE A 40 -1.61 5.20 -3.33
N PHE A 41 -0.42 5.49 -3.84
CA PHE A 41 0.40 4.51 -4.56
C PHE A 41 1.72 4.25 -3.81
N PHE A 42 1.98 2.98 -3.47
CA PHE A 42 3.25 2.51 -2.92
C PHE A 42 4.09 1.87 -4.03
N PRO A 43 5.09 2.58 -4.58
CA PRO A 43 5.83 2.09 -5.74
C PRO A 43 6.82 0.99 -5.36
N LEU A 44 7.08 0.08 -6.31
CA LEU A 44 8.26 -0.77 -6.31
C LEU A 44 9.34 -0.12 -7.16
N ARG A 45 10.59 -0.08 -6.67
CA ARG A 45 11.72 0.50 -7.43
C ARG A 45 11.98 -0.27 -8.73
N THR A 46 11.80 -1.58 -8.69
CA THR A 46 11.93 -2.46 -9.85
C THR A 46 10.64 -3.26 -9.97
N PRO A 47 9.96 -3.23 -11.13
CA PRO A 47 8.75 -4.01 -11.34
C PRO A 47 9.02 -5.50 -11.15
N VAL A 48 8.02 -6.22 -10.62
CA VAL A 48 8.11 -7.67 -10.37
C VAL A 48 7.23 -8.41 -11.37
N CYS A 49 7.82 -9.37 -12.10
CA CYS A 49 7.06 -10.25 -12.99
C CYS A 49 6.38 -11.35 -12.17
N VAL A 50 5.07 -11.47 -12.31
CA VAL A 50 4.24 -12.47 -11.64
C VAL A 50 3.61 -13.36 -12.69
N HIS A 51 3.85 -14.67 -12.58
CA HIS A 51 3.28 -15.66 -13.49
C HIS A 51 1.90 -16.12 -13.01
N PRO A 52 1.05 -16.64 -13.91
CA PRO A 52 -0.22 -17.22 -13.50
C PRO A 52 -0.04 -18.30 -12.41
N GLY A 53 -0.80 -18.19 -11.32
CA GLY A 53 -0.74 -19.14 -10.21
C GLY A 53 0.42 -18.95 -9.22
N SER A 54 1.37 -18.04 -9.49
CA SER A 54 2.42 -17.73 -8.52
C SER A 54 1.92 -16.74 -7.45
N PRO A 55 2.19 -16.96 -6.16
CA PRO A 55 1.82 -16.01 -5.11
C PRO A 55 2.70 -14.76 -5.16
N LEU A 56 2.05 -13.60 -5.05
CA LEU A 56 2.71 -12.34 -4.73
C LEU A 56 2.64 -12.14 -3.22
N GLU A 57 3.78 -12.22 -2.54
CA GLU A 57 3.87 -12.00 -1.10
C GLU A 57 4.49 -10.63 -0.84
N VAL A 58 3.78 -9.82 -0.05
CA VAL A 58 4.15 -8.45 0.27
C VAL A 58 4.10 -8.24 1.77
N HIS A 59 5.07 -7.49 2.29
CA HIS A 59 5.14 -7.11 3.69
C HIS A 59 5.06 -5.59 3.79
N PHE A 60 4.28 -5.11 4.76
CA PHE A 60 4.12 -3.71 5.09
C PHE A 60 4.31 -3.51 6.59
N TRP A 61 5.06 -2.48 6.96
CA TRP A 61 5.25 -2.07 8.35
C TRP A 61 4.85 -0.62 8.52
N ARG A 62 4.10 -0.33 9.59
CA ARG A 62 3.93 1.01 10.11
C ARG A 62 4.92 1.21 11.25
N CYS A 63 5.94 2.01 11.00
CA CYS A 63 7.02 2.25 11.94
C CYS A 63 6.84 3.59 12.65
N VAL A 64 7.30 3.67 13.89
CA VAL A 64 7.12 4.84 14.77
C VAL A 64 8.46 5.18 15.43
N GLY A 65 8.78 6.46 15.47
CA GLY A 65 9.89 7.03 16.23
C GLY A 65 9.40 8.19 17.11
N SER A 66 10.32 8.85 17.81
CA SER A 66 9.97 9.93 18.74
C SER A 66 9.32 11.15 18.09
N MET A 67 9.68 11.46 16.85
CA MET A 67 9.21 12.66 16.13
C MET A 67 8.62 12.37 14.74
N LYS A 68 8.48 11.09 14.38
CA LYS A 68 8.01 10.71 13.04
C LYS A 68 7.35 9.35 13.01
N VAL A 69 6.46 9.17 12.04
CA VAL A 69 5.86 7.89 11.63
C VAL A 69 6.17 7.66 10.16
N TRP A 70 6.40 6.41 9.75
CA TRP A 70 6.64 6.08 8.35
C TRP A 70 6.15 4.68 8.01
N TYR A 71 6.14 4.37 6.72
CA TYR A 71 5.88 3.02 6.21
C TYR A 71 7.13 2.44 5.57
N GLU A 72 7.32 1.14 5.76
CA GLU A 72 8.27 0.31 5.03
C GLU A 72 7.51 -0.78 4.30
N TRP A 73 7.97 -1.20 3.13
CA TRP A 73 7.35 -2.29 2.39
C TRP A 73 8.35 -3.05 1.51
N CYS A 74 8.09 -4.33 1.28
CA CYS A 74 8.84 -5.15 0.32
C CYS A 74 8.00 -6.28 -0.25
N VAL A 75 8.46 -6.84 -1.37
CA VAL A 75 7.99 -8.12 -1.92
C VAL A 75 8.97 -9.21 -1.50
N THR A 76 8.48 -10.38 -1.12
CA THR A 76 9.29 -11.56 -0.77
C THR A 76 9.10 -12.73 -1.75
N SER A 77 7.98 -12.76 -2.47
CA SER A 77 7.68 -13.73 -3.54
C SER A 77 6.95 -13.03 -4.69
N PRO A 78 7.22 -13.35 -5.98
CA PRO A 78 8.09 -14.43 -6.48
C PRO A 78 9.58 -14.09 -6.51
N SER A 79 9.94 -12.81 -6.43
CA SER A 79 11.33 -12.35 -6.34
C SER A 79 11.46 -11.31 -5.23
N PRO A 80 12.35 -11.52 -4.24
CA PRO A 80 12.52 -10.57 -3.16
C PRO A 80 12.98 -9.19 -3.64
N SER A 81 12.37 -8.13 -3.12
CA SER A 81 12.84 -6.76 -3.28
C SER A 81 13.63 -6.30 -2.05
N ALA A 82 14.40 -5.23 -2.19
CA ALA A 82 14.88 -4.50 -1.03
C ALA A 82 13.69 -3.94 -0.21
N VAL A 83 13.91 -3.69 1.08
CA VAL A 83 12.96 -2.95 1.90
C VAL A 83 12.93 -1.49 1.44
N HIS A 84 11.75 -1.01 1.09
CA HIS A 84 11.53 0.37 0.68
C HIS A 84 11.42 1.25 1.92
N ASN A 85 11.98 2.47 1.83
CA ASN A 85 11.90 3.50 2.86
C ASN A 85 12.40 3.08 4.26
N SER A 86 13.40 2.20 4.34
CA SER A 86 13.99 1.77 5.62
C SER A 86 14.35 2.95 6.53
N ASN A 87 13.95 2.87 7.80
CA ASN A 87 14.07 3.92 8.82
C ASN A 87 13.43 5.26 8.45
N GLY A 88 12.48 5.27 7.51
CA GLY A 88 11.82 6.47 7.02
C GLY A 88 12.83 7.43 6.40
N ARG A 89 13.81 6.90 5.66
CA ARG A 89 14.92 7.69 5.08
C ARG A 89 14.51 8.52 3.87
N SER A 90 13.41 8.15 3.21
CA SER A 90 12.94 8.80 1.98
C SER A 90 11.63 9.54 2.20
N TYR A 91 10.76 9.03 3.08
CA TYR A 91 9.50 9.67 3.43
C TYR A 91 9.10 9.36 4.87
N TRP A 92 8.51 10.35 5.54
CA TRP A 92 7.91 10.22 6.85
C TRP A 92 6.84 11.29 7.05
N VAL A 93 5.95 11.04 7.99
CA VAL A 93 4.98 12.01 8.51
C VAL A 93 5.50 12.50 9.85
N GLY A 94 5.69 13.82 9.98
CA GLY A 94 6.09 14.45 11.24
C GLY A 94 4.96 14.34 12.28
N LEU A 95 5.34 14.12 13.54
CA LEU A 95 4.43 14.17 14.68
C LEU A 95 4.19 15.61 15.15
#